data_AF-A0A1V6YWV0-F1
#
_entry.id   AF-A0A1V6YWV0-F1
#
_cell.length_a   1.000
_cell.length_b   1.000
_cell.length_c   1.000
_cell.angle_alpha   90.00
_cell.angle_beta   90.00
_cell.angle_gamma   90.00
#
_symmetry.space_group_name_H-M   'P 1'
#
loop_
_entity.id
_entity.type
_entity.pdbx_description
1 polymer ?
#
loop_
_entity_poly.entity_id
_entity_poly.type
_entity_poly.pdbx_seq_one_letter_code
_entity_poly.pdbx_strand_id
1 'polypeptide(L)'
;MLADDRYSSETTGSKSYTYRTHGMYEKLYSASISASRQYLSGNVDIHVAPWPVLWDRPESVGSRWPYFITGDMSSRLSQAMAFEGACLVLVCTQVMSEENFDKNKVRGVEHIQGTGGGFSAILGPGGEPIATMPSDKEGILYANVDVNDKLRAKQWLDVVGHYSKPDLLSLRVNTHPS
;
A
#
# COMPACT_ATOMS: atom_id res chain seq x y z
N MET A 1 20.09 -24.94 22.30
CA MET A 1 20.92 -26.15 22.45
C MET A 1 20.94 -26.79 21.07
N LEU A 2 21.98 -26.70 20.24
CA LEU A 2 23.41 -26.38 20.37
C LEU A 2 23.86 -25.53 19.16
N ALA A 3 24.97 -24.79 19.33
CA ALA A 3 25.83 -24.28 18.26
C ALA A 3 26.38 -25.47 17.42
N ASP A 4 26.97 -25.35 16.23
CA ASP A 4 27.99 -24.42 15.74
C ASP A 4 28.18 -24.75 14.23
N ASP A 5 28.57 -23.78 13.44
CA ASP A 5 29.68 -23.91 12.48
C ASP A 5 29.81 -22.62 11.67
N ARG A 6 30.71 -21.78 12.17
CA ARG A 6 31.30 -20.66 11.44
C ARG A 6 32.20 -21.22 10.34
N TYR A 7 31.95 -20.83 9.09
CA TYR A 7 33.00 -20.74 8.08
C TYR A 7 33.14 -19.28 7.65
N SER A 8 34.16 -18.63 8.18
CA SER A 8 34.60 -17.30 7.75
C SER A 8 35.69 -17.46 6.68
N SER A 9 35.48 -16.87 5.51
CA SER A 9 36.58 -16.33 4.72
C SER A 9 36.27 -14.86 4.43
N GLU A 10 37.05 -13.98 5.06
CA GLU A 10 37.09 -12.57 4.71
C GLU A 10 38.06 -12.38 3.55
N THR A 11 37.56 -11.82 2.45
CA THR A 11 38.34 -11.02 1.51
C THR A 11 37.38 -10.07 0.78
N THR A 12 37.48 -8.79 1.13
CA THR A 12 37.12 -7.61 0.33
C THR A 12 35.67 -7.50 -0.19
N GLY A 13 34.80 -6.88 0.62
CA GLY A 13 33.98 -5.74 0.15
C GLY A 13 32.73 -5.95 -0.70
N SER A 14 32.17 -7.15 -0.86
CA SER A 14 30.80 -7.32 -1.40
C SER A 14 30.15 -8.59 -0.86
N LYS A 15 29.11 -8.44 -0.03
CA LYS A 15 28.25 -9.57 0.39
C LYS A 15 27.03 -9.59 -0.52
N SER A 16 26.98 -10.53 -1.46
CA SER A 16 25.72 -10.89 -2.12
C SER A 16 24.87 -11.70 -1.15
N TYR A 17 23.67 -11.21 -0.85
CA TYR A 17 22.71 -11.92 -0.02
C TYR A 17 21.71 -12.63 -0.92
N THR A 18 21.89 -13.94 -1.12
CA THR A 18 20.89 -14.79 -1.75
C THR A 18 19.94 -15.29 -0.67
N TYR A 19 18.80 -14.61 -0.48
CA TYR A 19 17.77 -15.05 0.46
C TYR A 19 16.91 -16.14 -0.19
N ARG A 20 16.88 -17.33 0.43
CA ARG A 20 15.93 -18.40 0.09
C ARG A 20 14.65 -18.15 0.88
N THR A 21 13.62 -17.60 0.24
CA THR A 21 12.33 -17.25 0.84
C THR A 21 11.42 -18.47 0.89
N HIS A 22 11.13 -18.99 2.09
CA HIS A 22 10.03 -19.93 2.28
C HIS A 22 9.39 -19.75 3.65
N GLY A 23 8.10 -19.38 3.68
CA GLY A 23 7.21 -19.67 4.81
C GLY A 23 6.44 -18.50 5.42
N MET A 24 7.07 -17.33 5.63
CA MET A 24 6.43 -16.24 6.39
C MET A 24 5.83 -15.13 5.50
N TYR A 25 6.49 -14.79 4.39
CA TYR A 25 5.98 -13.83 3.42
C TYR A 25 4.75 -14.34 2.66
N GLU A 26 4.66 -15.64 2.38
CA GLU A 26 3.50 -16.21 1.70
C GLU A 26 2.21 -16.08 2.50
N LYS A 27 2.25 -16.09 3.84
CA LYS A 27 1.04 -16.01 4.67
C LYS A 27 0.48 -14.59 4.73
N LEU A 28 1.33 -13.57 4.79
CA LEU A 28 0.91 -12.17 4.77
C LEU A 28 0.52 -11.71 3.34
N TYR A 29 1.23 -12.19 2.32
CA TYR A 29 0.90 -11.94 0.92
C TYR A 29 -0.38 -12.68 0.48
N SER A 30 -0.55 -13.93 0.92
CA SER A 30 -1.81 -14.69 0.75
C SER A 30 -2.97 -13.98 1.44
N ALA A 31 -2.79 -13.44 2.65
CA ALA A 31 -3.83 -12.68 3.35
C ALA A 31 -4.20 -11.38 2.60
N SER A 32 -3.25 -10.63 2.05
CA SER A 32 -3.57 -9.41 1.29
C SER A 32 -4.19 -9.72 -0.08
N ILE A 33 -3.75 -10.78 -0.77
CA ILE A 33 -4.35 -11.23 -2.05
C ILE A 33 -5.72 -11.85 -1.85
N SER A 34 -5.95 -12.61 -0.77
CA SER A 34 -7.25 -13.19 -0.47
C SER A 34 -8.25 -12.15 0.04
N ALA A 35 -7.81 -11.18 0.85
CA ALA A 35 -8.62 -10.04 1.28
C ALA A 35 -8.97 -9.13 0.09
N SER A 36 -8.01 -8.81 -0.78
CA SER A 36 -8.29 -8.08 -2.02
C SER A 36 -9.23 -8.87 -2.91
N ARG A 37 -9.00 -10.15 -3.22
CA ARG A 37 -9.93 -10.95 -4.05
C ARG A 37 -11.35 -11.01 -3.47
N GLN A 38 -11.51 -11.16 -2.16
CA GLN A 38 -12.82 -11.08 -1.52
C GLN A 38 -13.45 -9.70 -1.72
N TYR A 39 -12.69 -8.64 -1.48
CA TYR A 39 -13.14 -7.26 -1.68
C TYR A 39 -13.55 -6.98 -3.13
N LEU A 40 -12.74 -7.43 -4.09
CA LEU A 40 -12.96 -7.30 -5.52
C LEU A 40 -14.16 -8.11 -6.02
N SER A 41 -14.42 -9.28 -5.43
CA SER A 41 -15.64 -10.05 -5.70
C SER A 41 -16.93 -9.34 -5.30
N GLY A 42 -16.84 -8.38 -4.37
CA GLY A 42 -17.94 -7.50 -4.01
C GLY A 42 -18.29 -6.44 -5.07
N ASN A 43 -17.57 -6.38 -6.20
CA ASN A 43 -17.77 -5.41 -7.28
C ASN A 43 -17.80 -3.95 -6.80
N VAL A 44 -16.86 -3.63 -5.91
CA VAL A 44 -16.74 -2.31 -5.27
C VAL A 44 -16.62 -1.21 -6.32
N ASP A 45 -17.44 -0.16 -6.18
CA ASP A 45 -17.36 1.06 -6.99
C ASP A 45 -16.33 2.04 -6.45
N ILE A 46 -16.33 2.23 -5.13
CA ILE A 46 -15.48 3.18 -4.41
C ILE A 46 -14.83 2.49 -3.22
N HIS A 47 -13.50 2.50 -3.19
CA HIS A 47 -12.67 2.05 -2.09
C HIS A 47 -12.15 3.26 -1.31
N VAL A 48 -12.23 3.18 0.02
CA VAL A 48 -11.66 4.19 0.92
C VAL A 48 -10.41 3.60 1.55
N ALA A 49 -9.27 4.26 1.30
CA ALA A 49 -7.95 3.86 1.77
C ALA A 49 -7.44 4.87 2.82
N PRO A 50 -7.78 4.69 4.11
CA PRO A 50 -7.22 5.50 5.17
C PRO A 50 -5.77 5.07 5.44
N TRP A 51 -4.87 6.03 5.43
CA TRP A 51 -3.46 5.82 5.76
C TRP A 51 -3.04 6.73 6.92
N PRO A 52 -2.10 6.29 7.77
CA PRO A 52 -1.45 7.19 8.71
C PRO A 52 -0.62 8.24 7.96
N VAL A 53 -0.22 9.28 8.67
CA VAL A 53 0.78 10.23 8.18
C VAL A 53 2.09 9.51 7.89
N LEU A 54 2.60 9.65 6.67
CA LEU A 54 3.84 9.02 6.23
C LEU A 54 4.62 10.00 5.37
N TRP A 55 5.91 10.16 5.67
CA TRP A 55 6.80 10.95 4.84
C TRP A 55 7.42 10.10 3.75
N ASP A 56 7.83 10.77 2.69
CA ASP A 56 8.71 10.15 1.72
C ASP A 56 10.10 9.97 2.31
N ARG A 57 10.78 8.94 1.82
CA ARG A 57 12.10 8.57 2.30
C ARG A 57 13.11 9.67 1.97
N PRO A 58 13.80 10.26 2.97
CA PRO A 58 14.86 11.22 2.69
C PRO A 58 16.03 10.54 1.97
N GLU A 59 16.64 11.24 1.01
CA GLU A 59 17.82 10.73 0.30
C GLU A 59 18.99 10.43 1.24
N SER A 60 19.14 11.22 2.32
CA SER A 60 20.25 11.15 3.28
C SER A 60 20.32 9.83 4.07
N VAL A 61 19.20 9.14 4.26
CA VAL A 61 19.12 7.87 5.00
C VAL A 61 19.07 6.66 4.07
N GLY A 62 18.92 6.88 2.75
CA GLY A 62 18.91 5.83 1.73
C GLY A 62 18.05 4.63 2.13
N SER A 63 18.58 3.42 2.00
CA SER A 63 17.85 2.18 2.28
C SER A 63 17.60 1.87 3.76
N ARG A 64 18.09 2.68 4.71
CA ARG A 64 17.87 2.45 6.15
C ARG A 64 16.42 2.73 6.56
N TRP A 65 15.73 3.64 5.86
CA TRP A 65 14.32 3.88 6.06
C TRP A 65 13.49 2.83 5.31
N PRO A 66 12.65 2.04 6.01
CA PRO A 66 11.87 0.98 5.36
C PRO A 66 10.88 1.55 4.35
N TYR A 67 11.00 1.12 3.09
CA TYR A 67 10.20 1.67 1.99
C TYR A 67 8.69 1.41 2.17
N PHE A 68 8.31 0.33 2.84
CA PHE A 68 6.91 0.01 3.14
C PHE A 68 6.26 0.95 4.18
N ILE A 69 7.04 1.86 4.78
CA ILE A 69 6.58 2.91 5.71
C ILE A 69 6.84 4.28 5.06
N THR A 70 6.31 4.49 3.86
CA THR A 70 6.45 5.74 3.11
C THR A 70 5.15 6.11 2.41
N GLY A 71 4.92 7.41 2.21
CA GLY A 71 3.77 7.91 1.45
C GLY A 71 3.79 7.41 0.00
N ASP A 72 4.96 7.41 -0.64
CA ASP A 72 5.16 6.85 -1.99
C ASP A 72 4.71 5.38 -2.12
N MET A 73 5.14 4.48 -1.22
CA MET A 73 4.72 3.07 -1.32
C MET A 73 3.23 2.88 -1.01
N SER A 74 2.69 3.59 -0.02
CA SER A 74 1.26 3.55 0.31
C SER A 74 0.39 4.08 -0.84
N SER A 75 0.86 5.13 -1.53
CA SER A 75 0.21 5.67 -2.73
C SER A 75 0.21 4.64 -3.86
N ARG A 76 1.35 3.98 -4.11
CA ARG A 76 1.46 2.92 -5.13
C ARG A 76 0.57 1.72 -4.83
N LEU A 77 0.47 1.32 -3.56
CA LEU A 77 -0.44 0.25 -3.17
C LEU A 77 -1.90 0.65 -3.44
N SER A 78 -2.25 1.90 -3.16
CA SER A 78 -3.59 2.43 -3.44
C SER A 78 -3.88 2.50 -4.95
N GLN A 79 -2.88 2.83 -5.78
CA GLN A 79 -2.99 2.78 -7.23
C GLN A 79 -3.16 1.35 -7.75
N ALA A 80 -2.40 0.39 -7.20
CA ALA A 80 -2.57 -1.02 -7.54
C ALA A 80 -3.99 -1.51 -7.20
N MET A 81 -4.53 -1.11 -6.04
CA MET A 81 -5.92 -1.41 -5.66
C MET A 81 -6.94 -0.80 -6.63
N ALA A 82 -6.73 0.45 -7.07
CA ALA A 82 -7.60 1.09 -8.04
C ALA A 82 -7.60 0.34 -9.38
N PHE A 83 -6.40 0.02 -9.88
CA PHE A 83 -6.18 -0.66 -11.16
C PHE A 83 -6.66 -2.11 -11.15
N GLU A 84 -6.22 -2.93 -10.21
CA GLU A 84 -6.62 -4.35 -10.12
C GLU A 84 -8.10 -4.51 -9.82
N GLY A 85 -8.66 -3.56 -9.05
CA GLY A 85 -10.06 -3.59 -8.68
C GLY A 85 -11.01 -2.96 -9.68
N ALA A 86 -10.49 -2.20 -10.65
CA ALA A 86 -11.28 -1.31 -11.49
C ALA A 86 -12.28 -0.51 -10.65
N CYS A 87 -11.79 0.21 -9.64
CA CYS A 87 -12.62 1.00 -8.74
C CYS A 87 -11.98 2.35 -8.43
N LEU A 88 -12.80 3.32 -8.06
CA LEU A 88 -12.29 4.61 -7.57
C LEU A 88 -11.67 4.41 -6.19
N VAL A 89 -10.48 4.97 -5.95
CA VAL A 89 -9.82 4.89 -4.64
C VAL A 89 -9.69 6.29 -4.04
N LEU A 90 -10.23 6.45 -2.83
CA LEU A 90 -10.08 7.66 -2.01
C LEU A 90 -8.97 7.42 -1.00
N VAL A 91 -7.79 7.98 -1.27
CA VAL A 91 -6.65 7.96 -0.35
C VAL A 91 -6.82 9.11 0.63
N CYS A 92 -6.96 8.76 1.92
CA CYS A 92 -7.20 9.72 2.99
C CYS A 92 -6.05 9.67 3.99
N THR A 93 -5.39 10.81 4.18
CA THR A 93 -4.25 10.96 5.11
C THR A 93 -4.40 12.20 5.95
N GLN A 94 -3.81 12.17 7.14
CA GLN A 94 -3.65 13.33 7.99
C GLN A 94 -2.40 14.12 7.58
N VAL A 95 -2.40 15.42 7.87
CA VAL A 95 -1.23 16.29 7.74
C VAL A 95 -0.71 16.59 9.14
N MET A 96 0.59 16.40 9.38
CA MET A 96 1.21 16.77 10.64
C MET A 96 1.45 18.27 10.70
N SER A 97 0.74 18.97 11.58
CA SER A 97 1.06 20.36 11.95
C SER A 97 2.12 20.41 13.04
N GLU A 98 2.80 21.55 13.19
CA GLU A 98 3.81 21.72 14.25
C GLU A 98 3.21 21.56 15.65
N GLU A 99 1.99 22.07 15.86
CA GLU A 99 1.26 21.90 17.11
C GLU A 99 0.96 20.42 17.41
N ASN A 100 0.53 19.64 16.40
CA ASN A 100 0.25 18.22 16.55
C ASN A 100 1.53 17.41 16.78
N PHE A 101 2.63 17.84 16.18
CA PHE A 101 3.95 17.23 16.37
C PHE A 101 4.39 17.28 17.84
N ASP A 102 4.18 18.44 18.49
CA ASP A 102 4.44 18.62 19.92
C ASP A 102 3.45 17.84 20.81
N LYS A 103 2.15 17.94 20.52
CA LYS A 103 1.11 17.25 21.30
C LYS A 103 1.30 15.73 21.32
N ASN A 104 1.68 15.16 20.18
CA ASN A 104 1.92 13.72 20.05
C ASN A 104 3.28 13.27 20.62
N LYS A 105 4.15 14.19 21.04
CA LYS A 105 5.48 13.90 21.63
C LYS A 105 6.36 13.02 20.73
N VAL A 106 6.29 13.23 19.42
CA VAL A 106 6.97 12.41 18.40
C VAL A 106 8.31 13.02 17.92
N ARG A 107 8.84 14.01 18.64
CA ARG A 107 10.14 14.63 18.31
C ARG A 107 11.27 13.60 18.46
N GLY A 108 12.06 13.43 17.40
CA GLY A 108 13.20 12.50 17.39
C GLY A 108 12.83 11.02 17.25
N VAL A 109 11.56 10.71 16.99
CA VAL A 109 11.13 9.35 16.65
C VAL A 109 11.63 9.00 15.25
N GLU A 110 12.12 7.78 15.09
CA GLU A 110 12.59 7.29 13.80
C GLU A 110 11.45 7.30 12.77
N HIS A 111 11.79 7.63 11.53
CA HIS A 111 10.84 7.68 10.41
C HIS A 111 9.77 8.79 10.48
N ILE A 112 10.02 9.83 11.27
CA ILE A 112 9.15 11.01 11.38
C ILE A 112 9.98 12.27 11.10
N GLN A 113 9.57 13.06 10.09
CA GLN A 113 10.36 14.20 9.58
C GLN A 113 9.89 15.58 10.05
N GLY A 114 8.82 15.68 10.82
CA GLY A 114 8.30 16.96 11.33
C GLY A 114 6.91 17.24 10.80
N THR A 115 6.72 18.38 10.13
CA THR A 115 5.42 18.75 9.55
C THR A 115 5.17 18.06 8.21
N GLY A 116 3.91 18.00 7.78
CA GLY A 116 3.51 17.39 6.52
C GLY A 116 3.19 15.90 6.61
N GLY A 117 3.61 15.12 5.60
CA GLY A 117 3.40 13.68 5.53
C GLY A 117 1.99 13.26 5.05
N GLY A 118 1.21 14.21 4.54
CA GLY A 118 -0.02 13.92 3.81
C GLY A 118 0.26 13.48 2.38
N PHE A 119 -0.59 12.62 1.83
CA PHE A 119 -0.56 12.20 0.42
C PHE A 119 -1.97 11.87 -0.07
N SER A 120 -2.97 12.60 0.45
CA SER A 120 -4.37 12.40 0.08
C SER A 120 -4.57 12.60 -1.42
N ALA A 121 -5.34 11.69 -2.03
CA ALA A 121 -5.57 11.65 -3.47
C ALA A 121 -6.88 10.95 -3.81
N ILE A 122 -7.45 11.30 -4.95
CA ILE A 122 -8.55 10.58 -5.60
C ILE A 122 -7.97 9.91 -6.84
N LEU A 123 -8.07 8.58 -6.89
CA LEU A 123 -7.54 7.77 -7.98
C LEU A 123 -8.67 7.20 -8.83
N GLY A 124 -8.50 7.25 -10.14
CA GLY A 124 -9.39 6.65 -11.13
C GLY A 124 -9.28 5.13 -11.19
N PRO A 125 -10.23 4.43 -11.84
CA PRO A 125 -10.22 2.98 -11.98
C PRO A 125 -9.00 2.41 -12.74
N GLY A 126 -8.24 3.22 -13.46
CA GLY A 126 -6.98 2.83 -14.08
C GLY A 126 -5.74 3.05 -13.20
N GLY A 127 -5.91 3.58 -11.99
CA GLY A 127 -4.82 3.96 -11.08
C GLY A 127 -4.29 5.38 -11.27
N GLU A 128 -4.79 6.12 -12.26
CA GLU A 128 -4.39 7.51 -12.49
C GLU A 128 -4.90 8.46 -11.39
N PRO A 129 -4.08 9.43 -10.93
CA PRO A 129 -4.54 10.45 -10.00
C PRO A 129 -5.47 11.45 -10.70
N ILE A 130 -6.70 11.58 -10.21
CA ILE A 130 -7.70 12.56 -10.66
C ILE A 130 -7.52 13.88 -9.90
N ALA A 131 -7.27 13.80 -8.61
CA ALA A 131 -7.01 14.95 -7.74
C ALA A 131 -6.00 14.58 -6.66
N THR A 132 -5.09 15.49 -6.33
CA THR A 132 -4.06 15.32 -5.30
C THR A 132 -3.99 16.53 -4.40
N MET A 133 -3.46 16.35 -3.18
CA MET A 133 -3.23 17.41 -2.22
C MET A 133 -1.73 17.52 -1.91
N PRO A 134 -1.18 18.74 -1.71
CA PRO A 134 0.16 18.92 -1.17
C PRO A 134 0.31 18.23 0.19
N SER A 135 1.50 17.74 0.49
CA SER A 135 1.76 16.95 1.69
C SER A 135 1.73 17.73 2.99
N ASP A 136 1.82 19.06 2.90
CA ASP A 136 1.89 20.03 3.99
C ASP A 136 0.60 20.83 4.19
N LYS A 137 -0.43 20.57 3.37
CA LYS A 137 -1.67 21.37 3.37
C LYS A 137 -2.87 20.55 3.77
N GLU A 138 -3.55 20.97 4.83
CA GLU A 138 -4.88 20.47 5.18
C GLU A 138 -5.96 20.99 4.22
N GLY A 139 -6.92 20.14 3.89
CA GLY A 139 -8.05 20.54 3.06
C GLY A 139 -8.98 19.39 2.71
N ILE A 140 -9.96 19.69 1.87
CA ILE A 140 -10.92 18.73 1.33
C ILE A 140 -10.66 18.60 -0.17
N LEU A 141 -10.49 17.36 -0.65
CA LEU A 141 -10.39 17.07 -2.07
C LEU A 141 -11.79 16.85 -2.67
N TYR A 142 -12.02 17.44 -3.83
CA TYR A 142 -13.25 17.30 -4.60
C TYR A 142 -12.90 16.83 -6.00
N ALA A 143 -13.67 15.88 -6.53
CA ALA A 143 -13.61 15.46 -7.93
C ALA A 143 -15.00 15.06 -8.40
N ASN A 144 -15.31 15.36 -9.66
CA ASN A 144 -16.47 14.79 -10.34
C ASN A 144 -16.01 13.53 -11.05
N VAL A 145 -16.65 12.41 -10.75
CA VAL A 145 -16.25 11.08 -11.24
C VAL A 145 -17.46 10.33 -11.75
N ASP A 146 -17.31 9.62 -12.87
CA ASP A 146 -18.32 8.68 -13.34
C ASP A 146 -17.95 7.28 -12.83
N VAL A 147 -18.80 6.73 -11.97
CA VAL A 147 -18.61 5.37 -11.43
C VAL A 147 -18.65 4.30 -12.53
N ASN A 148 -19.23 4.60 -13.70
CA ASN A 148 -19.29 3.67 -14.83
C ASN A 148 -17.97 3.54 -15.58
N ASP A 149 -16.98 4.41 -15.35
CA ASP A 149 -15.66 4.29 -15.96
C ASP A 149 -14.98 2.95 -15.60
N LYS A 150 -15.39 2.31 -14.50
CA LYS A 150 -14.97 0.95 -14.16
C LYS A 150 -15.24 -0.07 -15.26
N LEU A 151 -16.33 0.11 -16.03
CA LEU A 151 -16.67 -0.80 -17.12
C LEU A 151 -15.59 -0.78 -18.20
N ARG A 152 -15.01 0.39 -18.48
CA ARG A 152 -13.89 0.54 -19.42
C ARG A 152 -12.62 -0.12 -18.89
N ALA A 153 -12.32 0.03 -17.61
CA ALA A 153 -11.17 -0.64 -16.98
C ALA A 153 -11.33 -2.17 -17.01
N LYS A 154 -12.52 -2.69 -16.68
CA LYS A 154 -12.83 -4.13 -16.70
C LYS A 154 -12.80 -4.76 -18.09
N GLN A 155 -12.94 -3.99 -19.17
CA GLN A 155 -12.72 -4.52 -20.52
C GLN A 155 -11.28 -5.00 -20.72
N TRP A 156 -10.31 -4.38 -20.04
CA TRP A 156 -8.90 -4.75 -20.13
C TRP A 156 -8.45 -5.72 -19.04
N LEU A 157 -8.93 -5.54 -17.80
CA LEU A 157 -8.58 -6.37 -16.66
C LEU A 157 -9.79 -6.59 -15.76
N ASP A 158 -10.40 -7.78 -15.87
CA ASP A 158 -11.46 -8.23 -14.96
C ASP A 158 -11.06 -9.51 -14.21
N VAL A 159 -10.48 -9.31 -13.03
CA VAL A 159 -9.92 -10.36 -12.16
C VAL A 159 -10.95 -11.34 -11.60
N VAL A 160 -12.23 -10.95 -11.53
CA VAL A 160 -13.34 -11.81 -11.08
C VAL A 160 -14.20 -12.31 -12.23
N GLY A 161 -14.15 -11.65 -13.39
CA GLY A 161 -14.79 -12.08 -14.62
C GLY A 161 -13.85 -12.90 -15.50
N HIS A 162 -13.51 -12.38 -16.67
CA HIS A 162 -12.89 -13.18 -17.74
C HIS A 162 -11.44 -13.63 -17.47
N TYR A 163 -10.71 -12.98 -16.55
CA TYR A 163 -9.39 -13.49 -16.10
C TYR A 163 -9.52 -14.56 -15.01
N SER A 164 -10.71 -14.77 -14.44
CA SER A 164 -10.90 -15.79 -13.43
C SER A 164 -10.75 -17.20 -14.02
N LYS A 165 -10.16 -18.11 -13.23
CA LYS A 165 -10.00 -19.54 -13.53
C LYS A 165 -10.73 -20.37 -12.48
N PRO A 166 -12.07 -20.39 -12.50
CA PRO A 166 -12.86 -21.09 -11.49
C PRO A 166 -12.64 -22.61 -11.50
N ASP A 167 -12.15 -23.16 -12.61
CA ASP A 167 -11.73 -24.55 -12.77
C ASP A 167 -10.44 -24.89 -12.00
N LEU A 168 -9.58 -23.89 -11.75
CA LEU A 168 -8.30 -24.06 -11.05
C LEU A 168 -8.34 -23.58 -9.59
N LEU A 169 -9.01 -22.45 -9.33
CA LEU A 169 -8.96 -21.79 -8.03
C LEU A 169 -10.30 -21.18 -7.62
N SER A 170 -10.84 -21.67 -6.50
CA SER A 170 -12.03 -21.14 -5.82
C SER A 170 -11.68 -20.52 -4.47
N LEU A 171 -12.32 -19.41 -4.11
CA LEU A 171 -12.21 -18.78 -2.78
C LEU A 171 -13.46 -19.09 -1.96
N ARG A 172 -13.28 -19.62 -0.74
CA ARG A 172 -14.36 -19.82 0.24
C ARG A 172 -14.07 -18.98 1.48
N VAL A 173 -14.96 -18.05 1.78
CA VAL A 173 -14.85 -17.13 2.92
C VAL A 173 -15.72 -17.65 4.07
N ASN A 174 -15.15 -17.71 5.28
CA ASN A 174 -15.95 -17.87 6.49
C ASN A 174 -16.36 -16.47 6.98
N THR A 175 -17.67 -16.23 7.06
CA THR A 175 -18.24 -14.95 7.51
C THR A 175 -18.69 -14.97 8.97
N HIS A 176 -18.47 -16.07 9.69
CA HIS A 176 -18.79 -16.19 11.11
C HIS A 176 -17.62 -15.72 11.98
N PRO A 177 -17.86 -14.89 13.01
CA PRO A 177 -16.85 -14.53 13.99
C PRO A 177 -16.44 -15.75 14.83
N SER A 178 -15.16 -15.81 15.19
CA SER A 178 -14.57 -16.82 16.10
C SER A 178 -14.72 -16.45 17.56
#